data_AF-A0A2K5ARW3-F1
#
_entry.id   AF-A0A2K5ARW3-F1
#
_cell.length_a   1.000
_cell.length_b   1.000
_cell.length_c   1.000
_cell.angle_alpha   90.00
_cell.angle_beta   90.00
_cell.angle_gamma   90.00
#
_symmetry.space_group_name_H-M   'P 1'
#
loop_
_entity.id
_entity.type
_entity.pdbx_description
1 polymer ?
#
loop_
_entity_poly.entity_id
_entity_poly.type
_entity_poly.pdbx_seq_one_letter_code
_entity_poly.pdbx_strand_id
1 'polypeptide(L)' 'MCRCPKVHFYEVEFKLDGLRSVAYHKNCGDPLSDAQMQEFDKQLIKLWGLEVQE' A
#
# COMPACT_ATOMS: atom_id res chain seq x y z
N MET A 1 13.99 4.01 -1.55
CA MET A 1 13.28 2.85 -2.15
C MET A 1 13.59 1.63 -1.31
N CYS A 2 12.71 1.28 -0.36
CA CYS A 2 12.90 0.12 0.49
C CYS A 2 13.00 -1.16 -0.36
N ARG A 3 13.89 -2.08 0.02
CA ARG A 3 13.97 -3.45 -0.51
C ARG A 3 13.04 -4.42 0.25
N CYS A 4 11.89 -3.94 0.69
CA CYS A 4 10.88 -4.70 1.42
C CYS A 4 10.17 -5.63 0.43
N PRO A 5 10.39 -6.95 0.45
CA PRO A 5 9.89 -7.85 -0.59
C PRO A 5 8.38 -8.12 -0.48
N LYS A 6 7.81 -7.93 0.71
CA LYS A 6 6.37 -8.10 0.99
C LYS A 6 5.89 -6.93 1.83
N VAL A 7 4.73 -6.40 1.46
CA VAL A 7 4.02 -5.40 2.23
C VAL A 7 2.88 -6.10 2.96
N HIS A 8 2.86 -6.02 4.28
CA HIS A 8 1.74 -6.50 5.07
C HIS A 8 0.78 -5.35 5.38
N PHE A 9 -0.50 -5.67 5.47
CA PHE A 9 -1.57 -4.67 5.66
C PHE A 9 -1.36 -3.72 6.83
N TYR A 10 -0.95 -4.27 7.97
CA TYR A 10 -0.75 -3.54 9.21
C TYR A 10 0.57 -2.76 9.25
N GLU A 11 1.40 -2.89 8.22
CA GLU A 11 2.68 -2.19 8.07
C GLU A 11 2.60 -1.03 7.07
N VAL A 12 1.39 -0.68 6.60
CA VAL A 12 1.15 0.46 5.73
C VAL A 12 0.57 1.64 6.52
N GLU A 13 1.18 2.81 6.35
CA GLU A 13 0.71 4.08 6.90
C GLU A 13 0.45 5.06 5.76
N PHE A 14 -0.73 5.69 5.74
CA PHE A 14 -1.04 6.72 4.77
C PHE A 14 -0.62 8.09 5.31
N LYS A 15 0.20 8.81 4.55
CA LYS A 15 0.60 10.19 4.85
C LYS A 15 0.14 11.11 3.74
N LEU A 16 0.02 12.39 4.06
CA LEU A 16 -0.21 13.43 3.08
C LEU A 16 1.13 13.94 2.56
N ASP A 17 1.34 13.84 1.26
CA ASP A 17 2.40 14.54 0.54
C ASP A 17 1.74 15.66 -0.27
N GLY A 18 1.76 16.87 0.29
CA GLY A 18 0.95 17.99 -0.17
C GLY A 18 -0.55 17.69 -0.07
N LEU A 19 -1.22 17.62 -1.23
CA LEU A 19 -2.65 17.30 -1.35
C LEU A 19 -2.93 15.85 -1.75
N ARG A 20 -1.90 14.99 -1.78
CA ARG A 20 -2.03 13.59 -2.19
C ARG A 20 -1.85 12.66 -1.00
N SER A 21 -2.74 11.68 -0.85
CA SER A 21 -2.54 10.56 0.08
C SER A 21 -1.56 9.57 -0.52
N VAL A 22 -0.44 9.34 0.15
CA VAL A 22 0.61 8.41 -0.28
C VAL A 22 0.80 7.35 0.80
N ALA A 23 0.87 6.09 0.39
CA ALA A 23 1.12 4.97 1.28
C ALA A 23 2.62 4.83 1.54
N TYR A 24 2.99 4.66 2.81
CA TYR A 24 4.35 4.47 3.28
C TYR A 24 4.49 3.16 4.04
N HIS A 25 5.68 2.57 3.94
CA HIS A 25 6.03 1.43 4.77
C HIS A 25 6.35 1.93 6.18
N LYS A 26 5.53 1.58 7.16
CA LYS A 26 5.62 2.06 8.55
C LYS A 26 7.01 1.89 9.15
N ASN A 27 7.66 0.75 8.87
CA ASN A 27 8.96 0.42 9.44
C ASN A 27 10.14 1.08 8.72
N CYS A 28 9.97 1.49 7.46
CA CYS A 28 11.08 1.99 6.64
C CYS A 28 10.98 3.49 6.35
N GLY A 29 9.78 4.06 6.48
CA GLY A 29 9.53 5.47 6.16
C GLY A 29 9.63 5.79 4.67
N ASP A 30 9.90 4.80 3.81
CA ASP A 30 9.86 4.92 2.36
C ASP A 30 8.41 4.80 1.84
N PRO A 31 8.05 5.54 0.79
CA PRO A 31 6.79 5.34 0.08
C PRO A 31 6.77 3.96 -0.58
N LEU A 32 5.57 3.37 -0.68
CA LEU A 32 5.38 2.14 -1.45
C LEU A 32 5.67 2.42 -2.93
N SER A 33 6.35 1.47 -3.59
CA SER A 33 6.48 1.49 -5.04
C SER A 33 5.16 1.14 -5.73
N ASP A 34 5.03 1.44 -7.02
CA ASP A 34 3.82 1.13 -7.79
C ASP A 34 3.45 -0.36 -7.74
N ALA A 35 4.46 -1.25 -7.80
CA ALA A 35 4.25 -2.69 -7.69
C ALA A 35 3.76 -3.11 -6.30
N GLN A 36 4.30 -2.48 -5.25
CA GLN A 36 3.85 -2.72 -3.87
C GLN A 36 2.43 -2.21 -3.64
N MET A 37 2.08 -1.06 -4.21
CA MET A 37 0.72 -0.51 -4.16
C MET A 37 -0.29 -1.42 -4.87
N GLN A 38 0.01 -1.88 -6.09
CA GLN A 38 -0.90 -2.77 -6.82
C GLN A 38 -1.17 -4.08 -6.07
N GLU A 39 -0.14 -4.66 -5.44
CA GLU A 39 -0.31 -5.86 -4.63
C GLU A 39 -1.12 -5.58 -3.36
N PHE A 40 -0.85 -4.45 -2.69
CA PHE A 40 -1.59 -4.01 -1.52
C PHE A 40 -3.08 -3.76 -1.84
N ASP A 41 -3.40 -3.11 -2.96
CA ASP A 41 -4.78 -2.88 -3.39
C ASP A 41 -5.54 -4.17 -3.67
N LYS A 42 -4.90 -5.15 -4.33
CA LYS A 42 -5.49 -6.49 -4.54
C LYS A 42 -5.80 -7.18 -3.22
N GLN A 43 -4.88 -7.09 -2.26
CA GLN A 43 -5.09 -7.65 -0.94
C GLN A 43 -6.23 -6.93 -0.19
N LEU A 44 -6.31 -5.59 -0.28
CA LEU A 44 -7.39 -4.73 0.25
C LEU A 44 -8.76 -5.17 -0.24
N ILE A 45 -8.91 -5.23 -1.56
CA ILE A 45 -10.15 -5.64 -2.23
C ILE A 45 -10.58 -7.02 -1.75
N LYS A 46 -9.64 -7.99 -1.73
CA LYS A 46 -9.92 -9.36 -1.27
C LYS A 46 -10.35 -9.40 0.21
N LEU A 47 -9.72 -8.60 1.07
CA LEU A 47 -10.02 -8.57 2.50
C LEU A 47 -11.38 -7.90 2.79
N TRP A 48 -11.74 -6.88 2.02
CA TRP A 48 -13.05 -6.23 2.13
C TRP A 48 -14.18 -7.00 1.43
N GLY A 49 -13.86 -8.09 0.73
CA GLY A 49 -14.86 -8.88 0.01
C GLY A 49 -15.52 -8.10 -1.12
N LEU A 50 -14.83 -7.10 -1.66
CA LEU A 50 -15.32 -6.32 -2.80
C LEU A 50 -15.05 -7.11 -4.08
N GLU A 51 -16.09 -7.37 -4.86
CA GLU A 51 -15.94 -7.88 -6.22
C GLU A 51 -15.45 -6.73 -7.10
N VAL A 52 -14.29 -6.91 -7.74
CA VAL A 52 -13.84 -5.96 -8.78
C VAL A 52 -14.75 -6.16 -9.97
N GLN A 53 -15.65 -5.21 -10.23
CA GLN A 53 -16.37 -5.16 -11.49
C GLN A 53 -15.37 -4.70 -12.57
N GLU A 54 -15.02 -5.62 -13.47
CA GLU A 54 -14.19 -5.39 -14.67
C GLU A 54 -14.87 -4.47 -15.70
#